data_AF-A0A133KYH1-F1
#
_entry.id   AF-A0A133KYH1-F1
#
_cell.length_a   1.000
_cell.length_b   1.000
_cell.length_c   1.000
_cell.angle_alpha   90.00
_cell.angle_beta   90.00
_cell.angle_gamma   90.00
#
_symmetry.space_group_name_H-M   'P 1'
#
loop_
_entity.id
_entity.type
_entity.pdbx_description
1 polymer ?
#
loop_
_entity_poly.entity_id
_entity_poly.type
_entity_poly.pdbx_seq_one_letter_code
_entity_poly.pdbx_strand_id
1 'polypeptide(L)'
;MSDSPVETLFNVLNESAHILENRLSVPYLEAVAMTGENLFSGSIRQNGIGAHDENRLENLYGTVRLEDFTREQIRKAYQLAILKGMKANVQANHQMTPDSIGLLMSYFIGKFTEDTSAFSILDPAVGTGNLLATILNQLSGKNITAYGVDIDDVLIRLAYTGANLLHHEIELFTQDALSQLFIDPVDVVVCDLPVGYYPNDAGAADYKLKADEGHSYAHHLFIEQSLRAARPGGFLFFLIPNGLFETKEAPKLRQFLKEEADIQAILQLPMTIFKNEQAAKSIFVIRKKAEDVKAPEQVLLASLPSLSNEGALRQLMAKIDAWCKENIQSGKI
;
A
#
# COMPACT_ATOMS: atom_id res chain seq x y z
N MET A 1 -2.54 35.17 0.58
CA MET A 1 -1.74 34.22 1.39
C MET A 1 -0.88 33.47 0.41
N SER A 2 0.41 33.25 0.66
CA SER A 2 1.24 32.43 -0.21
C SER A 2 0.83 30.96 -0.05
N ASP A 3 0.74 30.24 -1.16
CA ASP A 3 0.48 28.80 -1.15
C ASP A 3 1.53 28.07 -0.30
N SER A 4 1.11 26.98 0.34
CA SER A 4 2.06 26.09 1.02
C SER A 4 2.97 25.37 0.02
N PRO A 5 4.13 24.82 0.44
CA PRO A 5 4.99 24.05 -0.46
C PRO A 5 4.26 22.87 -1.13
N VAL A 6 3.38 22.18 -0.38
CA VAL A 6 2.58 21.07 -0.91
C VAL A 6 1.62 21.56 -1.99
N GLU A 7 0.91 22.68 -1.76
CA GLU A 7 -0.01 23.27 -2.74
C GLU A 7 0.73 23.75 -3.99
N THR A 8 1.90 24.37 -3.82
CA THR A 8 2.74 24.85 -4.92
C THR A 8 3.13 23.69 -5.85
N LEU A 9 3.68 22.60 -5.30
CA LEU A 9 4.07 21.44 -6.09
C LEU A 9 2.86 20.69 -6.66
N PHE A 10 1.76 20.59 -5.91
CA PHE A 10 0.52 20.02 -6.41
C PHE A 10 -0.02 20.80 -7.62
N ASN A 11 0.00 22.14 -7.58
CA ASN A 11 -0.46 22.97 -8.68
C ASN A 11 0.39 22.74 -9.94
N VAL A 12 1.72 22.67 -9.81
CA VAL A 12 2.61 22.33 -10.93
C VAL A 12 2.27 20.96 -11.52
N LEU A 13 2.19 19.92 -10.68
CA LEU A 13 1.81 18.56 -11.10
C LEU A 13 0.45 18.55 -11.81
N ASN A 14 -0.53 19.23 -11.23
CA ASN A 14 -1.90 19.24 -11.71
C ASN A 14 -2.06 19.98 -13.06
N GLU A 15 -1.47 21.18 -13.18
CA GLU A 15 -1.59 21.98 -14.40
C GLU A 15 -0.83 21.35 -15.57
N SER A 16 0.37 20.84 -15.31
CA SER A 16 1.15 20.11 -16.32
C SER A 16 0.47 18.79 -16.72
N ALA A 17 -0.11 18.04 -15.78
CA ALA A 17 -0.90 16.86 -16.10
C ALA A 17 -2.09 17.19 -17.01
N HIS A 18 -2.82 18.29 -16.77
CA HIS A 18 -3.90 18.71 -17.67
C HIS A 18 -3.41 19.09 -19.08
N ILE A 19 -2.22 19.67 -19.21
CA ILE A 19 -1.63 19.92 -20.54
C ILE A 19 -1.39 18.59 -21.25
N LEU A 20 -0.74 17.63 -20.58
CA LEU A 20 -0.43 16.32 -21.15
C LEU A 20 -1.69 15.50 -21.46
N GLU A 21 -2.66 15.47 -20.55
CA GLU A 21 -3.99 14.84 -20.71
C GLU A 21 -4.64 15.29 -22.03
N ASN A 22 -4.76 16.60 -22.23
CA ASN A 22 -5.43 17.16 -23.41
C ASN A 22 -4.63 16.96 -24.70
N ARG A 23 -3.30 17.06 -24.65
CA ARG A 23 -2.46 16.98 -25.86
C ARG A 23 -2.23 15.56 -26.33
N LEU A 24 -2.08 14.62 -25.40
CA LEU A 24 -1.84 13.23 -25.71
C LEU A 24 -3.13 12.40 -25.73
N SER A 25 -4.27 13.00 -25.35
CA SER A 25 -5.57 12.33 -25.25
C SER A 25 -5.53 11.09 -24.34
N VAL A 26 -4.77 11.21 -23.25
CA VAL A 26 -4.59 10.16 -22.23
C VAL A 26 -5.41 10.50 -20.98
N PRO A 27 -5.78 9.53 -20.13
CA PRO A 27 -6.44 9.81 -18.86
C PRO A 27 -5.58 10.68 -17.95
N TYR A 28 -6.20 11.55 -17.15
CA TYR A 28 -5.51 12.41 -16.18
C TYR A 28 -4.51 11.66 -15.27
N LEU A 29 -4.85 10.46 -14.79
CA LEU A 29 -3.94 9.66 -13.95
C LEU A 29 -2.67 9.24 -14.71
N GLU A 30 -2.78 8.89 -15.99
CA GLU A 30 -1.60 8.60 -16.81
C GLU A 30 -0.75 9.85 -17.00
N ALA A 31 -1.39 11.00 -17.24
CA ALA A 31 -0.72 12.29 -17.33
C ALA A 31 -0.02 12.71 -16.02
N VAL A 32 -0.55 12.31 -14.85
CA VAL A 32 0.09 12.51 -13.54
C VAL A 32 1.39 11.71 -13.43
N ALA A 33 1.43 10.46 -13.91
CA ALA A 33 2.66 9.69 -13.97
C ALA A 33 3.69 10.37 -14.90
N MET A 34 3.26 10.72 -16.13
CA MET A 34 4.13 11.37 -17.13
C MET A 34 4.73 12.68 -16.62
N THR A 35 3.94 13.52 -15.94
CA THR A 35 4.44 14.80 -15.44
C THR A 35 5.39 14.63 -14.26
N GLY A 36 5.16 13.62 -13.41
CA GLY A 36 6.10 13.29 -12.33
C GLY A 36 7.45 12.82 -12.88
N GLU A 37 7.46 12.02 -13.95
CA GLU A 37 8.70 11.62 -14.64
C GLU A 37 9.42 12.80 -15.28
N ASN A 38 8.68 13.76 -15.86
CA ASN A 38 9.27 14.95 -16.43
C ASN A 38 9.94 15.83 -15.37
N LEU A 39 9.27 16.02 -14.22
CA LEU A 39 9.84 16.73 -13.07
C LEU A 39 11.08 16.02 -12.52
N PHE A 40 11.02 14.70 -12.36
CA PHE A 40 12.15 13.91 -11.86
C PHE A 40 13.36 13.94 -12.81
N SER A 41 13.12 13.78 -14.11
CA SER A 41 14.19 13.76 -15.12
C SER A 41 14.68 15.15 -15.54
N GLY A 42 13.98 16.21 -15.15
CA GLY A 42 14.26 17.59 -15.54
C GLY A 42 14.02 17.88 -17.03
N SER A 43 13.17 17.11 -17.71
CA SER A 43 12.91 17.26 -19.14
C SER A 43 11.60 16.62 -19.59
N ILE A 44 11.02 17.11 -20.68
CA ILE A 44 9.81 16.55 -21.28
C ILE A 44 10.18 15.28 -22.07
N ARG A 45 9.60 14.13 -21.67
CA ARG A 45 9.94 12.81 -22.24
C ARG A 45 8.97 12.36 -23.34
N GLN A 46 7.78 12.95 -23.41
CA GLN A 46 6.72 12.51 -24.30
C GLN A 46 6.85 13.17 -25.68
N ASN A 47 6.60 12.40 -26.74
CA ASN A 47 6.53 12.89 -28.11
C ASN A 47 5.14 13.46 -28.43
N GLY A 48 5.02 14.22 -29.51
CA GLY A 48 3.71 14.71 -30.00
C GLY A 48 3.18 15.95 -29.28
N ILE A 49 4.00 16.58 -28.45
CA ILE A 49 3.70 17.87 -27.82
C ILE A 49 4.18 18.97 -28.76
N GLY A 50 3.32 19.94 -29.08
CA GLY A 50 3.71 21.06 -29.92
C GLY A 50 4.56 22.07 -29.15
N ALA A 51 5.44 22.80 -29.85
CA ALA A 51 6.37 23.76 -29.24
C ALA A 51 5.70 24.77 -28.27
N HIS A 52 4.46 25.18 -28.55
CA HIS A 52 3.73 26.06 -27.63
C HIS A 52 3.49 25.42 -26.25
N ASP A 53 3.06 24.16 -26.20
CA ASP A 53 2.79 23.47 -24.94
C ASP A 53 4.06 22.94 -24.28
N GLU A 54 5.09 22.59 -25.05
CA GLU A 54 6.43 22.30 -24.51
C GLU A 54 6.95 23.50 -23.71
N ASN A 55 6.92 24.71 -24.30
CA ASN A 55 7.30 25.93 -23.60
C ASN A 55 6.44 26.18 -22.34
N ARG A 56 5.14 25.85 -22.36
CA ARG A 56 4.28 25.99 -21.17
C ARG A 56 4.68 25.00 -20.07
N LEU A 57 4.99 23.75 -20.43
CA LEU A 57 5.45 22.73 -19.50
C LEU A 57 6.81 23.10 -18.90
N GLU A 58 7.78 23.53 -19.71
CA GLU A 58 9.09 23.99 -19.24
C GLU A 58 8.96 25.16 -18.26
N ASN A 59 8.10 26.14 -18.58
CA ASN A 59 7.84 27.25 -17.67
C ASN A 59 7.22 26.78 -16.35
N LEU A 60 6.26 25.86 -16.37
CA LEU A 60 5.66 25.29 -15.16
C LEU A 60 6.71 24.55 -14.31
N TYR A 61 7.47 23.64 -14.93
CA TYR A 61 8.50 22.87 -14.23
C TYR A 61 9.61 23.75 -13.67
N GLY A 62 9.99 24.81 -14.39
CA GLY A 62 11.01 25.77 -13.94
C GLY A 62 10.62 26.63 -12.73
N THR A 63 9.36 26.59 -12.28
CA THR A 63 8.92 27.31 -11.07
C THR A 63 9.28 26.60 -9.76
N VAL A 64 9.63 25.32 -9.82
CA VAL A 64 9.92 24.47 -8.66
C VAL A 64 11.23 23.71 -8.85
N ARG A 65 11.89 23.40 -7.74
CA ARG A 65 13.03 22.48 -7.70
C ARG A 65 12.75 21.44 -6.64
N LEU A 66 12.80 20.16 -6.99
CA LEU A 66 12.39 19.07 -6.09
C LEU A 66 13.23 19.06 -4.80
N GLU A 67 14.49 19.51 -4.87
CA GLU A 67 15.42 19.60 -3.75
C GLU A 67 14.99 20.63 -2.68
N ASP A 68 14.13 21.58 -3.04
CA ASP A 68 13.58 22.56 -2.11
C ASP A 68 12.42 21.98 -1.26
N PHE A 69 12.00 20.74 -1.52
CA PHE A 69 10.90 20.06 -0.82
C PHE A 69 11.40 18.86 -0.01
N THR A 70 10.75 18.60 1.13
CA THR A 70 10.95 17.35 1.85
C THR A 70 10.26 16.19 1.12
N ARG A 71 10.75 14.95 1.31
CA ARG A 71 10.10 13.75 0.74
C ARG A 71 8.61 13.66 1.08
N GLU A 72 8.23 14.03 2.30
CA GLU A 72 6.82 14.06 2.70
C GLU A 72 6.00 15.15 1.98
N GLN A 73 6.59 16.30 1.67
CA GLN A 73 5.92 17.33 0.87
C GLN A 73 5.72 16.86 -0.57
N ILE A 74 6.73 16.23 -1.18
CA ILE A 74 6.65 15.64 -2.52
C ILE A 74 5.57 14.56 -2.56
N ARG A 75 5.61 13.62 -1.60
CA ARG A 75 4.63 12.52 -1.51
C ARG A 75 3.21 13.05 -1.42
N LYS A 76 2.94 14.03 -0.55
CA LYS A 76 1.61 14.62 -0.36
C LYS A 76 1.13 15.38 -1.59
N ALA A 77 1.99 16.15 -2.25
CA ALA A 77 1.63 16.88 -3.46
C ALA A 77 1.25 15.91 -4.59
N TYR A 78 2.06 14.86 -4.79
CA TYR A 78 1.79 13.81 -5.76
C TYR A 78 0.52 13.02 -5.43
N GLN A 79 0.33 12.68 -4.15
CA GLN A 79 -0.88 12.04 -3.66
C GLN A 79 -2.14 12.88 -3.95
N LEU A 80 -2.09 14.20 -3.74
CA LEU A 80 -3.23 15.09 -4.04
C LEU A 80 -3.58 15.06 -5.54
N ALA A 81 -2.57 15.01 -6.42
CA ALA A 81 -2.79 14.88 -7.86
C ALA A 81 -3.48 13.54 -8.18
N ILE A 82 -3.00 12.43 -7.64
CA ILE A 82 -3.63 11.12 -7.80
C ILE A 82 -5.07 11.12 -7.29
N LEU A 83 -5.32 11.62 -6.07
CA LEU A 83 -6.66 11.70 -5.48
C LEU A 83 -7.62 12.53 -6.33
N LYS A 84 -7.13 13.60 -6.97
CA LYS A 84 -7.93 14.39 -7.91
C LYS A 84 -8.38 13.53 -9.09
N GLY A 85 -7.46 12.78 -9.72
CA GLY A 85 -7.77 11.87 -10.81
C GLY A 85 -8.75 10.76 -10.41
N MET A 86 -8.62 10.27 -9.17
CA MET A 86 -9.47 9.19 -8.66
C MET A 86 -10.91 9.61 -8.29
N LYS A 87 -11.22 10.91 -8.25
CA LYS A 87 -12.59 11.38 -7.99
C LYS A 87 -13.58 11.01 -9.11
N ALA A 88 -13.10 10.69 -10.31
CA ALA A 88 -13.91 10.42 -11.49
C ALA A 88 -14.35 8.93 -11.64
N ASN A 89 -15.07 8.38 -10.64
CA ASN A 89 -15.62 7.00 -10.65
C ASN A 89 -14.57 5.86 -10.69
N VAL A 90 -13.57 5.91 -9.80
CA VAL A 90 -12.63 4.78 -9.63
C VAL A 90 -13.29 3.63 -8.86
N GLN A 91 -13.08 2.40 -9.35
CA GLN A 91 -13.52 1.17 -8.69
C GLN A 91 -12.93 1.07 -7.28
N ALA A 92 -13.67 0.48 -6.33
CA ALA A 92 -13.23 0.42 -4.93
C ALA A 92 -11.85 -0.22 -4.75
N ASN A 93 -11.52 -1.25 -5.53
CA ASN A 93 -10.22 -1.95 -5.46
C ASN A 93 -9.06 -1.18 -6.10
N HIS A 94 -9.31 -0.10 -6.83
CA HIS A 94 -8.28 0.77 -7.41
C HIS A 94 -8.09 2.06 -6.61
N GLN A 95 -8.80 2.21 -5.49
CA GLN A 95 -8.65 3.37 -4.63
C GLN A 95 -7.32 3.29 -3.89
N MET A 96 -6.58 4.39 -3.94
CA MET A 96 -5.36 4.55 -3.17
C MET A 96 -5.64 4.49 -1.66
N THR A 97 -4.84 3.71 -0.93
CA THR A 97 -4.89 3.66 0.54
C THR A 97 -4.56 5.04 1.13
N PRO A 98 -5.47 5.63 1.95
CA PRO A 98 -5.25 6.94 2.58
C PRO A 98 -4.05 6.99 3.53
N ASP A 99 -3.47 8.19 3.68
CA ASP A 99 -2.33 8.44 4.57
C ASP A 99 -2.57 8.05 6.02
N SER A 100 -3.75 8.32 6.55
CA SER A 100 -4.09 7.97 7.93
C SER A 100 -3.92 6.47 8.18
N ILE A 101 -4.28 5.65 7.20
CA ILE A 101 -4.11 4.20 7.25
C ILE A 101 -2.64 3.81 7.03
N GLY A 102 -1.96 4.43 6.05
CA GLY A 102 -0.54 4.17 5.80
C GLY A 102 0.35 4.49 7.00
N LEU A 103 0.12 5.60 7.69
CA LEU A 103 0.83 5.99 8.92
C LEU A 103 0.61 4.99 10.04
N LEU A 104 -0.64 4.53 10.19
CA LEU A 104 -0.99 3.56 11.21
C LEU A 104 -0.34 2.19 10.92
N MET A 105 -0.37 1.75 9.66
CA MET A 105 0.32 0.55 9.20
C MET A 105 1.83 0.64 9.44
N SER A 106 2.43 1.79 9.13
CA SER A 106 3.86 2.06 9.35
C SER A 106 4.23 1.96 10.82
N TYR A 107 3.39 2.48 11.72
CA TYR A 107 3.58 2.36 13.17
C TYR A 107 3.57 0.89 13.60
N PHE A 108 2.60 0.09 13.15
CA PHE A 108 2.55 -1.33 13.47
C PHE A 108 3.76 -2.10 12.92
N ILE A 109 4.10 -1.91 11.65
CA ILE A 109 5.29 -2.55 11.07
C ILE A 109 6.54 -2.14 11.86
N GLY A 110 6.69 -0.86 12.20
CA GLY A 110 7.80 -0.37 13.00
C GLY A 110 7.89 -1.04 14.39
N LYS A 111 6.76 -1.33 15.02
CA LYS A 111 6.70 -2.03 16.32
C LYS A 111 7.05 -3.50 16.21
N PHE A 112 6.52 -4.18 15.20
CA PHE A 112 6.79 -5.59 14.97
C PHE A 112 8.21 -5.85 14.44
N THR A 113 8.86 -4.81 13.92
CA THR A 113 10.24 -4.86 13.41
C THR A 113 11.23 -4.04 14.24
N GLU A 114 10.88 -3.66 15.48
CA GLU A 114 11.62 -2.66 16.28
C GLU A 114 13.14 -2.96 16.33
N ASP A 115 13.50 -4.21 16.66
CA ASP A 115 14.88 -4.69 16.80
C ASP A 115 15.59 -5.05 15.48
N THR A 116 14.94 -4.86 14.33
CA THR A 116 15.48 -5.23 13.02
C THR A 116 15.90 -3.99 12.24
N SER A 117 17.20 -3.88 11.95
CA SER A 117 17.76 -2.74 11.21
C SER A 117 17.60 -2.87 9.70
N ALA A 118 17.47 -4.09 9.18
CA ALA A 118 17.30 -4.37 7.76
C ALA A 118 16.32 -5.52 7.52
N PHE A 119 15.39 -5.34 6.58
CA PHE A 119 14.42 -6.38 6.19
C PHE A 119 13.88 -6.14 4.79
N SER A 120 13.25 -7.16 4.23
CA SER A 120 12.58 -7.12 2.93
C SER A 120 11.06 -7.01 3.09
N ILE A 121 10.42 -6.20 2.23
CA ILE A 121 8.97 -5.99 2.23
C ILE A 121 8.38 -6.19 0.84
N LEU A 122 7.23 -6.86 0.77
CA LEU A 122 6.44 -7.02 -0.45
C LEU A 122 5.06 -6.39 -0.27
N ASP A 123 4.61 -5.62 -1.27
CA ASP A 123 3.19 -5.37 -1.50
C ASP A 123 2.72 -6.06 -2.79
N PRO A 124 1.96 -7.17 -2.71
CA PRO A 124 1.53 -7.92 -3.88
C PRO A 124 0.36 -7.26 -4.63
N ALA A 125 -0.21 -6.16 -4.12
CA ALA A 125 -1.22 -5.36 -4.81
C ALA A 125 -0.95 -3.88 -4.54
N VAL A 126 0.21 -3.42 -5.01
CA VAL A 126 0.82 -2.15 -4.60
C VAL A 126 0.02 -0.91 -5.01
N GLY A 127 -0.86 -1.03 -6.01
CA GLY A 127 -1.66 0.07 -6.55
C GLY A 127 -0.77 1.24 -6.95
N THR A 128 -1.09 2.43 -6.45
CA THR A 128 -0.30 3.65 -6.72
C THR A 128 0.99 3.74 -5.90
N GLY A 129 1.30 2.74 -5.07
CA GLY A 129 2.47 2.72 -4.20
C GLY A 129 2.40 3.62 -2.98
N ASN A 130 1.30 4.34 -2.73
CA ASN A 130 1.23 5.27 -1.60
C ASN A 130 1.37 4.59 -0.23
N LEU A 131 0.80 3.40 -0.04
CA LEU A 131 0.94 2.64 1.21
C LEU A 131 2.41 2.30 1.46
N LEU A 132 3.05 1.64 0.49
CA LEU A 132 4.45 1.24 0.57
C LEU A 132 5.38 2.46 0.72
N ALA A 133 5.19 3.52 -0.07
CA ALA A 133 5.96 4.75 0.03
C ALA A 133 5.81 5.46 1.39
N THR A 134 4.61 5.42 1.98
CA THR A 134 4.38 5.96 3.33
C THR A 134 5.19 5.17 4.36
N ILE A 135 5.19 3.84 4.27
CA ILE A 135 5.95 2.96 5.16
C ILE A 135 7.45 3.24 5.04
N LEU A 136 7.99 3.32 3.83
CA LEU A 136 9.40 3.60 3.60
C LEU A 136 9.82 4.99 4.11
N ASN A 137 8.97 6.01 3.96
CA ASN A 137 9.24 7.34 4.54
C ASN A 137 9.29 7.29 6.08
N GLN A 138 8.32 6.63 6.71
CA GLN A 138 8.24 6.55 8.17
C GLN A 138 9.34 5.68 8.79
N LEU A 139 9.80 4.65 8.07
CA LEU A 139 10.85 3.74 8.52
C LEU A 139 12.22 4.07 7.90
N SER A 140 12.46 5.33 7.54
CA SER A 140 13.69 5.80 6.88
C SER A 140 14.99 5.55 7.67
N GLY A 141 14.92 5.18 8.95
CA GLY A 141 16.06 4.73 9.75
C GLY A 141 16.43 3.25 9.57
N LYS A 142 15.66 2.49 8.79
CA LYS A 142 15.86 1.06 8.50
C LYS A 142 16.27 0.87 7.04
N ASN A 143 17.08 -0.15 6.77
CA ASN A 143 17.44 -0.56 5.41
C ASN A 143 16.40 -1.54 4.86
N ILE A 144 15.51 -1.07 4.00
CA ILE A 144 14.37 -1.86 3.52
C ILE A 144 14.52 -2.16 2.04
N THR A 145 14.60 -3.44 1.67
CA THR A 145 14.47 -3.88 0.28
C THR A 145 12.99 -4.03 -0.05
N ALA A 146 12.46 -3.23 -0.97
CA ALA A 146 11.03 -3.15 -1.23
C ALA A 146 10.65 -3.70 -2.60
N TYR A 147 9.58 -4.49 -2.64
CA TYR A 147 8.99 -5.04 -3.85
C TYR A 147 7.51 -4.66 -3.92
N GLY A 148 7.03 -4.37 -5.12
CA GLY A 148 5.61 -4.09 -5.39
C GLY A 148 5.13 -4.78 -6.65
N VAL A 149 3.91 -5.33 -6.61
CA VAL A 149 3.29 -5.99 -7.76
C VAL A 149 1.92 -5.40 -7.98
N ASP A 150 1.59 -5.07 -9.23
CA ASP A 150 0.22 -4.76 -9.63
C ASP A 150 -0.01 -5.22 -11.07
N ILE A 151 -1.26 -5.55 -11.40
CA ILE A 151 -1.64 -5.95 -12.76
C ILE A 151 -2.06 -4.74 -13.60
N ASP A 152 -2.48 -3.63 -12.96
CA ASP A 152 -2.91 -2.41 -13.63
C ASP A 152 -1.69 -1.56 -14.02
N ASP A 153 -1.57 -1.29 -15.32
CA ASP A 153 -0.44 -0.59 -15.91
C ASP A 153 -0.39 0.90 -15.56
N VAL A 154 -1.53 1.53 -15.29
CA VAL A 154 -1.59 2.93 -14.86
C VAL A 154 -1.18 3.04 -13.40
N LEU A 155 -1.70 2.16 -12.53
CA LEU A 155 -1.37 2.17 -11.11
C LEU A 155 0.12 1.90 -10.86
N ILE A 156 0.70 0.90 -11.52
CA ILE A 156 2.12 0.58 -11.37
C ILE A 156 3.04 1.69 -11.90
N ARG A 157 2.65 2.42 -12.96
CA ARG A 157 3.38 3.60 -13.45
C ARG A 157 3.32 4.75 -12.45
N LEU A 158 2.18 4.95 -11.79
CA LEU A 158 2.06 5.93 -10.70
C LEU A 158 2.99 5.56 -9.54
N ALA A 159 3.06 4.28 -9.16
CA ALA A 159 3.97 3.78 -8.14
C ALA A 159 5.44 3.99 -8.52
N TYR A 160 5.81 3.65 -9.76
CA TYR A 160 7.16 3.85 -10.30
C TYR A 160 7.59 5.32 -10.25
N THR A 161 6.73 6.21 -10.75
CA THR A 161 6.98 7.65 -10.73
C THR A 161 7.09 8.18 -9.30
N GLY A 162 6.20 7.74 -8.41
CA GLY A 162 6.23 8.10 -7.00
C GLY A 162 7.52 7.64 -6.31
N ALA A 163 7.99 6.42 -6.58
CA ALA A 163 9.24 5.90 -6.05
C ALA A 163 10.43 6.76 -6.49
N ASN A 164 10.50 7.12 -7.78
CA ASN A 164 11.55 8.00 -8.31
C ASN A 164 11.54 9.39 -7.68
N LEU A 165 10.37 10.04 -7.62
CA LEU A 165 10.22 11.36 -6.99
C LEU A 165 10.63 11.38 -5.52
N LEU A 166 10.51 10.24 -4.83
CA LEU A 166 10.85 10.09 -3.41
C LEU A 166 12.24 9.51 -3.17
N HIS A 167 12.95 9.13 -4.23
CA HIS A 167 14.20 8.38 -4.20
C HIS A 167 14.11 7.12 -3.33
N HIS A 168 13.02 6.37 -3.49
CA HIS A 168 12.88 5.03 -2.92
C HIS A 168 13.27 3.98 -3.95
N GLU A 169 14.16 3.07 -3.57
CA GLU A 169 14.51 1.91 -4.37
C GLU A 169 13.43 0.83 -4.16
N ILE A 170 12.52 0.71 -5.14
CA ILE A 170 11.44 -0.28 -5.13
C ILE A 170 11.50 -1.05 -6.45
N GLU A 171 11.55 -2.38 -6.35
CA GLU A 171 11.41 -3.26 -7.50
C GLU A 171 9.91 -3.48 -7.79
N LEU A 172 9.47 -3.03 -8.96
CA LEU A 172 8.06 -3.04 -9.35
C LEU A 172 7.82 -4.02 -10.51
N PHE A 173 6.79 -4.86 -10.37
CA PHE A 173 6.42 -5.86 -11.37
C PHE A 173 4.99 -5.62 -11.86
N THR A 174 4.83 -5.53 -13.18
CA THR A 174 3.51 -5.48 -13.83
C THR A 174 3.06 -6.89 -14.20
N GLN A 175 2.36 -7.57 -13.29
CA GLN A 175 1.88 -8.94 -13.50
C GLN A 175 0.73 -9.30 -12.57
N ASP A 176 0.08 -10.43 -12.83
CA ASP A 176 -0.85 -11.04 -11.90
C ASP A 176 -0.09 -11.57 -10.67
N ALA A 177 -0.31 -10.95 -9.50
CA ALA A 177 0.35 -11.33 -8.27
C ALA A 177 -0.07 -12.71 -7.74
N LEU A 178 -1.22 -13.23 -8.17
CA LEU A 178 -1.71 -14.59 -7.87
C LEU A 178 -1.14 -15.64 -8.83
N SER A 179 -0.20 -15.24 -9.70
CA SER A 179 0.65 -16.16 -10.45
C SER A 179 2.00 -16.36 -9.75
N GLN A 180 2.95 -17.04 -10.41
CA GLN A 180 4.27 -17.25 -9.84
C GLN A 180 5.04 -15.93 -9.72
N LEU A 181 5.41 -15.57 -8.48
CA LEU A 181 6.27 -14.42 -8.20
C LEU A 181 7.75 -14.83 -8.26
N PHE A 182 8.54 -14.11 -9.06
CA PHE A 182 9.99 -14.25 -9.11
C PHE A 182 10.67 -13.31 -8.11
N ILE A 183 10.22 -13.37 -6.86
CA ILE A 183 10.70 -12.56 -5.74
C ILE A 183 11.16 -13.53 -4.66
N ASP A 184 12.35 -13.33 -4.12
CA ASP A 184 12.83 -14.14 -2.99
C ASP A 184 11.87 -13.99 -1.80
N PRO A 185 11.68 -15.03 -0.98
CA PRO A 185 10.81 -14.93 0.18
C PRO A 185 11.17 -13.73 1.06
N VAL A 186 10.18 -12.95 1.47
CA VAL A 186 10.36 -11.68 2.20
C VAL A 186 10.08 -11.82 3.69
N ASP A 187 10.61 -10.88 4.48
CA ASP A 187 10.44 -10.84 5.93
C ASP A 187 9.08 -10.23 6.33
N VAL A 188 8.58 -9.26 5.53
CA VAL A 188 7.29 -8.58 5.74
C VAL A 188 6.46 -8.56 4.46
N VAL A 189 5.16 -8.85 4.56
CA VAL A 189 4.18 -8.55 3.51
C VAL A 189 3.22 -7.49 4.02
N VAL A 190 2.91 -6.50 3.19
CA VAL A 190 1.86 -5.51 3.46
C VAL A 190 0.90 -5.48 2.26
N CYS A 191 -0.40 -5.40 2.48
CA CYS A 191 -1.33 -5.33 1.35
C CYS A 191 -2.68 -4.72 1.77
N ASP A 192 -3.18 -3.76 0.98
CA ASP A 192 -4.59 -3.41 1.00
C ASP A 192 -5.36 -4.38 0.10
N LEU A 193 -6.00 -5.39 0.67
CA LEU A 193 -6.48 -6.53 -0.10
C LEU A 193 -7.56 -6.11 -1.13
N PRO A 194 -7.42 -6.49 -2.41
CA PRO A 194 -8.50 -6.33 -3.38
C PRO A 194 -9.64 -7.31 -3.06
N VAL A 195 -10.84 -6.79 -2.83
CA VAL A 195 -12.01 -7.59 -2.44
C VAL A 195 -12.88 -7.86 -3.66
N GLY A 196 -13.16 -9.14 -3.91
CA GLY A 196 -13.94 -9.57 -5.06
C GLY A 196 -13.60 -10.98 -5.50
N TYR A 197 -13.91 -11.29 -6.75
CA TYR A 197 -13.65 -12.57 -7.39
C TYR A 197 -12.38 -12.50 -8.23
N TYR A 198 -11.57 -13.56 -8.17
CA TYR A 198 -10.45 -13.75 -9.08
C TYR A 198 -10.92 -14.49 -10.33
N PRO A 199 -10.75 -13.93 -11.54
CA PRO A 199 -11.39 -14.45 -12.75
C PRO A 199 -10.68 -15.68 -13.36
N ASN A 200 -9.42 -15.96 -12.97
CA ASN A 200 -8.63 -17.04 -13.53
C ASN A 200 -8.75 -18.32 -12.67
N ASP A 201 -9.77 -19.12 -12.94
CA ASP A 201 -10.03 -20.36 -12.20
C ASP A 201 -8.90 -21.42 -12.35
N ALA A 202 -8.21 -21.42 -13.50
CA ALA A 202 -7.09 -22.32 -13.73
C ALA A 202 -5.90 -21.99 -12.82
N GLY A 203 -5.57 -20.70 -12.67
CA GLY A 203 -4.56 -20.24 -11.71
C GLY A 203 -4.98 -20.47 -10.26
N ALA A 204 -6.28 -20.29 -9.95
CA ALA A 204 -6.80 -20.56 -8.61
C ALA A 204 -6.70 -22.04 -8.22
N ALA A 205 -6.66 -22.98 -9.17
CA ALA A 205 -6.65 -24.41 -8.89
C ALA A 205 -5.45 -24.86 -8.03
N ASP A 206 -4.34 -24.12 -8.09
CA ASP A 206 -3.13 -24.39 -7.32
C ASP A 206 -3.19 -23.88 -5.88
N TYR A 207 -4.28 -23.21 -5.48
CA TYR A 207 -4.47 -22.63 -4.14
C TYR A 207 -5.28 -23.55 -3.22
N LYS A 208 -4.86 -23.66 -1.95
CA LYS A 208 -5.65 -24.32 -0.90
C LYS A 208 -6.97 -23.59 -0.65
N LEU A 209 -6.99 -22.26 -0.80
CA LEU A 209 -8.15 -21.39 -0.62
C LEU A 209 -9.01 -21.20 -1.87
N LYS A 210 -8.79 -21.98 -2.94
CA LYS A 210 -9.68 -21.97 -4.11
C LYS A 210 -11.14 -22.20 -3.70
N ALA A 211 -12.10 -21.59 -4.39
CA ALA A 211 -13.51 -21.92 -4.18
C ALA A 211 -13.82 -23.37 -4.63
N ASP A 212 -14.83 -23.96 -4.01
CA ASP A 212 -15.33 -25.28 -4.44
C ASP A 212 -16.30 -25.13 -5.62
N GLU A 213 -17.00 -23.99 -5.72
CA GLU A 213 -17.90 -23.63 -6.82
C GLU A 213 -17.73 -22.17 -7.25
N GLY A 214 -17.71 -21.94 -8.56
CA GLY A 214 -17.55 -20.61 -9.16
C GLY A 214 -16.17 -20.00 -8.95
N HIS A 215 -16.08 -18.68 -9.11
CA HIS A 215 -14.82 -17.96 -8.96
C HIS A 215 -14.37 -17.90 -7.49
N SER A 216 -13.06 -17.99 -7.30
CA SER A 216 -12.42 -17.88 -5.98
C SER A 216 -12.42 -16.44 -5.48
N TYR A 217 -12.42 -16.24 -4.17
CA TYR A 217 -12.29 -14.92 -3.56
C TYR A 217 -10.85 -14.40 -3.67
N ALA A 218 -10.64 -13.31 -4.41
CA ALA A 218 -9.32 -12.73 -4.66
C ALA A 218 -8.58 -12.43 -3.34
N HIS A 219 -9.22 -11.70 -2.43
CA HIS A 219 -8.70 -11.43 -1.08
C HIS A 219 -8.30 -12.68 -0.27
N HIS A 220 -8.95 -13.84 -0.46
CA HIS A 220 -8.49 -15.09 0.17
C HIS A 220 -7.23 -15.62 -0.50
N LEU A 221 -7.19 -15.65 -1.84
CA LEU A 221 -6.01 -16.07 -2.59
C LEU A 221 -4.80 -15.17 -2.31
N PHE A 222 -5.01 -13.87 -2.15
CA PHE A 222 -3.94 -12.93 -1.77
C PHE A 222 -3.37 -13.23 -0.39
N ILE A 223 -4.19 -13.61 0.60
CA ILE A 223 -3.69 -14.03 1.92
C ILE A 223 -2.80 -15.26 1.79
N GLU A 224 -3.23 -16.27 1.03
CA GLU A 224 -2.43 -17.48 0.79
C GLU A 224 -1.15 -17.18 0.00
N GLN A 225 -1.23 -16.38 -1.06
CA GLN A 225 -0.08 -15.99 -1.86
C GLN A 225 0.94 -15.21 -1.04
N SER A 226 0.47 -14.30 -0.19
CA SER A 226 1.31 -13.52 0.69
C SER A 226 2.02 -14.43 1.70
N LEU A 227 1.35 -15.45 2.23
CA LEU A 227 1.98 -16.47 3.07
C LEU A 227 2.99 -17.33 2.30
N ARG A 228 2.75 -17.64 1.01
CA ARG A 228 3.75 -18.32 0.16
C ARG A 228 5.00 -17.47 -0.03
N ALA A 229 4.84 -16.16 -0.26
CA ALA A 229 5.91 -15.20 -0.45
C ALA A 229 6.65 -14.82 0.84
N ALA A 230 6.05 -15.02 2.03
CA ALA A 230 6.72 -14.74 3.30
C ALA A 230 7.71 -15.85 3.69
N ARG A 231 8.83 -15.49 4.30
CA ARG A 231 9.74 -16.43 4.97
C ARG A 231 9.05 -17.08 6.17
N PRO A 232 9.45 -18.31 6.57
CA PRO A 232 9.01 -18.88 7.84
C PRO A 232 9.26 -17.89 8.99
N GLY A 233 8.21 -17.54 9.74
CA GLY A 233 8.30 -16.56 10.82
C GLY A 233 8.06 -15.10 10.40
N GLY A 234 7.95 -14.81 9.09
CA GLY A 234 7.68 -13.48 8.57
C GLY A 234 6.29 -12.95 8.95
N PHE A 235 6.15 -11.62 9.01
CA PHE A 235 4.91 -10.94 9.37
C PHE A 235 4.15 -10.47 8.15
N LEU A 236 2.82 -10.55 8.21
CA LEU A 236 1.94 -10.10 7.15
C LEU A 236 0.88 -9.16 7.71
N PHE A 237 0.74 -8.00 7.08
CA PHE A 237 -0.13 -6.91 7.50
C PHE A 237 -1.13 -6.60 6.39
N PHE A 238 -2.40 -6.90 6.65
CA PHE A 238 -3.46 -6.72 5.67
C PHE A 238 -4.44 -5.64 6.11
N LEU A 239 -4.95 -4.86 5.15
CA LEU A 239 -6.24 -4.21 5.31
C LEU A 239 -7.31 -5.13 4.77
N ILE A 240 -8.22 -5.53 5.64
CA ILE A 240 -9.27 -6.50 5.34
C ILE A 240 -10.65 -5.87 5.54
N PRO A 241 -11.69 -6.29 4.80
CA PRO A 241 -13.05 -5.94 5.15
C PRO A 241 -13.41 -6.53 6.52
N ASN A 242 -14.18 -5.80 7.34
CA ASN A 242 -14.57 -6.29 8.68
C ASN A 242 -15.29 -7.65 8.64
N GLY A 243 -16.03 -7.92 7.56
CA GLY A 243 -16.76 -9.19 7.35
C GLY A 243 -15.94 -10.34 6.76
N LEU A 244 -14.60 -10.28 6.73
CA LEU A 244 -13.74 -11.34 6.15
C LEU A 244 -14.11 -12.75 6.68
N PHE A 245 -14.37 -12.86 7.99
CA PHE A 245 -14.65 -14.12 8.67
C PHE A 245 -16.15 -14.50 8.71
N GLU A 246 -17.01 -13.73 8.03
CA GLU A 246 -18.46 -13.91 7.99
C GLU A 246 -18.96 -14.42 6.62
N THR A 247 -18.04 -14.61 5.66
CA THR A 247 -18.37 -15.07 4.30
C THR A 247 -18.61 -16.59 4.24
N LYS A 248 -19.19 -17.06 3.12
CA LYS A 248 -19.37 -18.50 2.85
C LYS A 248 -18.04 -19.30 2.89
N GLU A 249 -16.94 -18.67 2.46
CA GLU A 249 -15.61 -19.29 2.39
C GLU A 249 -14.83 -19.15 3.71
N ALA A 250 -15.38 -18.47 4.73
CA ALA A 250 -14.71 -18.23 6.00
C ALA A 250 -14.29 -19.50 6.77
N PRO A 251 -15.05 -20.62 6.77
CA PRO A 251 -14.59 -21.87 7.38
C PRO A 251 -13.28 -22.38 6.78
N LYS A 252 -13.14 -22.29 5.45
CA LYS A 252 -11.94 -22.71 4.71
C LYS A 252 -10.75 -21.82 5.03
N LEU A 253 -10.98 -20.50 5.07
CA LEU A 253 -9.97 -19.53 5.51
C LEU A 253 -9.48 -19.79 6.94
N ARG A 254 -10.39 -20.03 7.89
CA ARG A 254 -10.01 -20.33 9.28
C ARG A 254 -9.16 -21.60 9.40
N GLN A 255 -9.52 -22.65 8.66
CA GLN A 255 -8.75 -23.90 8.67
C GLN A 255 -7.35 -23.68 8.09
N PHE A 256 -7.25 -23.01 6.95
CA PHE A 256 -5.98 -22.67 6.33
C PHE A 256 -5.07 -21.84 7.26
N LEU A 257 -5.62 -20.77 7.88
CA LEU A 257 -4.86 -19.95 8.82
C LEU A 257 -4.40 -20.78 10.02
N LYS A 258 -5.26 -21.64 10.59
CA LYS A 258 -4.88 -22.54 11.69
C LYS A 258 -3.72 -23.46 11.33
N GLU A 259 -3.57 -23.83 10.06
CA GLU A 259 -2.48 -24.68 9.58
C GLU A 259 -1.20 -23.87 9.36
N GLU A 260 -1.28 -22.74 8.66
CA GLU A 260 -0.12 -22.04 8.07
C GLU A 260 0.37 -20.81 8.85
N ALA A 261 -0.45 -20.23 9.72
CA ALA A 261 -0.17 -18.94 10.35
C ALA A 261 -0.65 -18.84 11.81
N ASP A 262 -0.04 -17.92 12.55
CA ASP A 262 -0.49 -17.51 13.87
C ASP A 262 -1.04 -16.08 13.79
N ILE A 263 -2.31 -15.91 14.16
CA ILE A 263 -2.95 -14.58 14.20
C ILE A 263 -2.32 -13.77 15.34
N GLN A 264 -1.85 -12.57 15.02
CA GLN A 264 -1.24 -11.66 15.98
C GLN A 264 -2.24 -10.61 16.46
N ALA A 265 -2.92 -9.95 15.52
CA ALA A 265 -3.83 -8.85 15.83
C ALA A 265 -4.96 -8.71 14.82
N ILE A 266 -6.12 -8.24 15.30
CA ILE A 266 -7.20 -7.68 14.48
C ILE A 266 -7.57 -6.32 15.09
N LEU A 267 -7.36 -5.27 14.32
CA LEU A 267 -7.51 -3.89 14.76
C LEU A 267 -8.53 -3.18 13.88
N GLN A 268 -9.74 -2.99 14.41
CA GLN A 268 -10.81 -2.34 13.68
C GLN A 268 -10.51 -0.84 13.56
N LEU A 269 -10.48 -0.32 12.33
CA LEU A 269 -10.24 1.09 12.07
C LEU A 269 -11.49 1.93 12.40
N PRO A 270 -11.32 3.20 12.82
CA PRO A 270 -12.46 4.02 13.19
C PRO A 270 -13.30 4.37 11.95
N MET A 271 -14.62 4.27 12.11
CA MET A 271 -15.59 4.53 11.05
C MET A 271 -15.46 5.92 10.42
N THR A 272 -14.92 6.89 11.17
CA THR A 272 -14.71 8.27 10.71
C THR A 272 -13.72 8.40 9.55
N ILE A 273 -12.92 7.35 9.26
CA ILE A 273 -12.01 7.32 8.11
C ILE A 273 -12.75 6.94 6.81
N PHE A 274 -13.87 6.21 6.91
CA PHE A 274 -14.56 5.65 5.76
C PHE A 274 -15.80 6.45 5.40
N LYS A 275 -16.14 6.46 4.10
CA LYS A 275 -17.33 7.16 3.60
C LYS A 275 -18.64 6.48 4.02
N ASN A 276 -18.62 5.17 4.22
CA ASN A 276 -19.77 4.36 4.59
C ASN A 276 -19.32 3.09 5.36
N GLU A 277 -20.28 2.37 5.92
CA GLU A 277 -20.01 1.17 6.72
C GLU A 277 -19.50 -0.01 5.91
N GLN A 278 -19.93 -0.16 4.65
CA GLN A 278 -19.45 -1.26 3.79
C GLN A 278 -17.96 -1.13 3.45
N ALA A 279 -17.41 0.09 3.51
CA ALA A 279 -15.99 0.37 3.30
C ALA A 279 -15.16 0.20 4.58
N ALA A 280 -15.77 -0.13 5.73
CA ALA A 280 -15.05 -0.27 6.99
C ALA A 280 -14.08 -1.45 6.94
N LYS A 281 -12.80 -1.14 7.20
CA LYS A 281 -11.70 -2.11 7.19
C LYS A 281 -11.11 -2.30 8.59
N SER A 282 -10.41 -3.41 8.76
CA SER A 282 -9.54 -3.71 9.91
C SER A 282 -8.11 -3.93 9.43
N ILE A 283 -7.13 -3.63 10.28
CA ILE A 283 -5.77 -4.14 10.12
C ILE A 283 -5.72 -5.55 10.69
N PHE A 284 -5.32 -6.51 9.88
CA PHE A 284 -5.16 -7.91 10.24
C PHE A 284 -3.70 -8.29 10.16
N VAL A 285 -3.13 -8.67 11.29
CA VAL A 285 -1.72 -9.04 11.41
C VAL A 285 -1.63 -10.53 11.68
N ILE A 286 -0.90 -11.23 10.82
CA ILE A 286 -0.59 -12.65 10.99
C ILE A 286 0.91 -12.88 10.87
N ARG A 287 1.37 -14.00 11.40
CA ARG A 287 2.76 -14.44 11.30
C ARG A 287 2.80 -15.82 10.67
N LYS A 288 3.64 -16.03 9.65
CA LYS A 288 3.83 -17.36 9.07
C LYS A 288 4.47 -18.27 10.11
N LYS A 289 3.98 -19.50 10.25
CA LYS A 289 4.57 -20.45 11.21
C LYS A 289 6.01 -20.82 10.86
N ALA A 290 6.80 -21.10 11.91
CA ALA A 290 8.16 -21.61 11.83
C ALA A 290 8.49 -22.40 13.10
N GLU A 291 9.49 -23.29 13.06
CA GLU A 291 9.85 -24.19 14.17
C GLU A 291 10.14 -23.44 15.49
N ASP A 292 10.76 -22.26 15.42
CA ASP A 292 11.15 -21.47 16.60
C ASP A 292 10.24 -20.26 16.88
N VAL A 293 9.08 -20.18 16.23
CA VAL A 293 8.12 -19.09 16.39
C VAL A 293 6.94 -19.60 17.19
N LYS A 294 6.62 -18.91 18.30
CA LYS A 294 5.45 -19.24 19.11
C LYS A 294 4.31 -18.30 18.76
N ALA A 295 3.10 -18.87 18.69
CA ALA A 295 1.88 -18.10 18.69
C ALA A 295 1.79 -17.20 19.93
N PRO A 296 1.17 -16.01 19.84
CA PRO A 296 0.91 -15.20 21.01
C PRO A 296 -0.04 -15.94 21.96
N GLU A 297 0.09 -15.69 23.27
CA GLU A 297 -0.83 -16.29 24.25
C GLU A 297 -2.27 -15.80 24.03
N GLN A 298 -2.40 -14.54 23.61
CA GLN A 298 -3.67 -13.91 23.30
C GLN A 298 -3.55 -13.05 22.05
N VAL A 299 -4.48 -13.20 21.12
CA VAL A 299 -4.62 -12.33 19.96
C VAL A 299 -4.98 -10.92 20.41
N LEU A 300 -4.28 -9.91 19.89
CA LEU A 300 -4.63 -8.51 20.12
C LEU A 300 -5.89 -8.14 19.34
N LEU A 301 -7.02 -8.04 20.04
CA LEU A 301 -8.28 -7.55 19.48
C LEU A 301 -8.56 -6.15 20.02
N ALA A 302 -8.66 -5.17 19.14
CA ALA A 302 -9.00 -3.81 19.54
C ALA A 302 -9.76 -3.04 18.46
N SER A 303 -10.57 -2.07 18.88
CA SER A 303 -11.16 -1.08 17.99
C SER A 303 -10.49 0.27 18.23
N LEU A 304 -9.96 0.87 17.17
CA LEU A 304 -9.34 2.17 17.25
C LEU A 304 -10.39 3.26 17.47
N PRO A 305 -10.16 4.19 18.42
CA PRO A 305 -11.00 5.37 18.55
C PRO A 305 -10.81 6.28 17.34
N SER A 306 -11.68 7.29 17.21
CA SER A 306 -11.46 8.37 16.24
C SER A 306 -10.04 8.92 16.35
N LEU A 307 -9.37 9.12 15.22
CA LEU A 307 -8.02 9.67 15.17
C LEU A 307 -7.93 11.10 15.74
N SER A 308 -9.07 11.80 15.80
CA SER A 308 -9.17 13.13 16.44
C SER A 308 -9.21 13.07 17.97
N ASN A 309 -9.40 11.90 18.59
CA ASN A 309 -9.39 11.73 20.03
C ASN A 309 -7.99 11.32 20.51
N GLU A 310 -7.09 12.28 20.64
CA GLU A 310 -5.69 12.06 20.99
C GLU A 310 -5.50 11.30 22.32
N GLY A 311 -6.35 11.57 23.32
CA GLY A 311 -6.28 10.93 24.63
C GLY A 311 -6.60 9.44 24.56
N ALA A 312 -7.72 9.08 23.92
CA ALA A 312 -8.11 7.69 23.73
C ALA A 312 -7.12 6.94 22.83
N LEU A 313 -6.63 7.60 21.78
CA LEU A 313 -5.64 7.02 20.88
C LEU A 313 -4.34 6.72 21.63
N ARG A 314 -3.82 7.66 22.41
CA ARG A 314 -2.60 7.46 23.22
C ARG A 314 -2.73 6.30 24.20
N GLN A 315 -3.89 6.18 24.87
CA GLN A 315 -4.14 5.07 25.79
C GLN A 315 -4.17 3.72 25.06
N LEU A 316 -4.79 3.65 23.88
CA LEU A 316 -4.80 2.44 23.09
C LEU A 316 -3.40 2.07 22.59
N MET A 317 -2.63 3.05 22.10
CA MET A 317 -1.26 2.82 21.65
C MET A 317 -0.36 2.30 22.78
N ALA A 318 -0.52 2.80 24.00
CA ALA A 318 0.21 2.28 25.16
C ALA A 318 -0.14 0.81 25.47
N LYS A 319 -1.39 0.39 25.28
CA LYS A 319 -1.81 -1.02 25.44
C LYS A 319 -1.23 -1.91 24.35
N ILE A 320 -1.21 -1.42 23.11
CA ILE A 320 -0.59 -2.11 21.97
C ILE A 320 0.91 -2.28 22.23
N ASP A 321 1.60 -1.23 22.68
CA ASP A 321 3.03 -1.27 23.02
C ASP A 321 3.33 -2.32 24.09
N ALA A 322 2.49 -2.40 25.13
CA ALA A 322 2.64 -3.42 26.18
C ALA A 322 2.45 -4.83 25.61
N TRP A 323 1.39 -5.04 24.82
CA TRP A 323 1.13 -6.34 24.19
C TRP A 323 2.28 -6.77 23.28
N CYS A 324 2.82 -5.85 22.47
CA CYS A 324 3.95 -6.12 21.58
C CYS A 324 5.18 -6.58 22.37
N LYS A 325 5.51 -5.93 23.48
CA LYS A 325 6.67 -6.31 24.32
C LYS A 325 6.53 -7.69 24.95
N GLU A 326 5.30 -8.12 25.23
CA GLU A 326 5.03 -9.42 25.84
C GLU A 326 5.00 -10.56 24.81
N ASN A 327 4.57 -10.29 23.58
CA ASN A 327 4.24 -11.32 22.59
C ASN A 327 5.17 -11.36 21.37
N ILE A 328 5.84 -10.26 21.02
CA ILE A 328 6.72 -10.19 19.85
C ILE A 328 8.13 -10.56 20.28
N GLN A 329 8.63 -11.66 19.73
CA GLN A 329 9.98 -12.15 20.00
C GLN A 329 11.01 -11.30 19.24
N SER A 330 11.86 -10.60 19.98
CA SER A 330 12.98 -9.80 19.45
C SER A 330 13.88 -10.60 18.50
N GLY A 331 14.30 -9.98 17.40
CA GLY A 331 15.32 -10.50 16.49
C GLY A 331 14.92 -11.70 15.63
N LYS A 332 13.64 -12.04 15.57
CA LYS A 332 13.12 -13.12 14.70
C LYS A 332 12.16 -12.53 13.67
N ILE A 333 12.69 -12.13 12.52
CA ILE A 333 11.93 -11.89 11.28
C ILE A 333 12.64 -12.62 10.16
#